data_AF-A0A1E5UN06-F1
#
_entry.id   AF-A0A1E5UN06-F1
#
_cell.length_a   1.000
_cell.length_b   1.000
_cell.length_c   1.000
_cell.angle_alpha   90.00
_cell.angle_beta   90.00
_cell.angle_gamma   90.00
#
_symmetry.space_group_name_H-M   'P 1'
#
loop_
_entity.id
_entity.type
_entity.pdbx_description
1 polymer ?
#
loop_
_entity_poly.entity_id
_entity_poly.type
_entity_poly.pdbx_seq_one_letter_code
_entity_poly.pdbx_strand_id
1 'polypeptide(L)'
;MKVGERRKKVIIDTDPGTDDAMAILVALRSPELQVLGLTTTFGNVHTAVATRNALHLALGLDPSFPKKIGQIVLLGGAFSVNGNVNPAAESNMFGDPDAADIIFTCGADVLAVGINITHQVLLSDADREKLEHS
;
A
#
# COMPACT_ATOMS: atom_id res chain seq x y z
N MET A 1 18.16 10.83 16.22
CA MET A 1 17.60 9.49 16.52
C MET A 1 17.78 9.20 18.01
N LYS A 2 16.71 8.93 18.76
CA LYS A 2 16.85 8.45 20.14
C LYS A 2 17.38 7.02 20.09
N VAL A 3 18.55 6.79 20.70
CA VAL A 3 19.16 5.48 20.85
C VAL A 3 18.21 4.61 21.69
N GLY A 4 17.39 3.76 21.06
CA GLY A 4 16.52 2.83 21.78
C GLY A 4 15.21 2.41 21.09
N GLU A 5 14.69 3.14 20.11
CA GLU A 5 13.46 2.73 19.42
C GLU A 5 13.74 1.64 18.37
N ARG A 6 13.05 0.51 18.50
CA ARG A 6 13.14 -0.62 17.58
C ARG A 6 12.49 -0.21 16.26
N ARG A 7 13.21 -0.38 15.13
CA ARG A 7 12.68 -0.09 13.79
C ARG A 7 11.38 -0.86 13.53
N LYS A 8 10.42 -0.21 12.88
CA LYS A 8 9.17 -0.85 12.46
C LYS A 8 9.47 -1.80 11.30
N LYS A 9 9.09 -3.07 11.49
CA LYS A 9 9.22 -4.10 10.47
C LYS A 9 8.10 -3.94 9.45
N VAL A 10 8.44 -3.87 8.17
CA VAL A 10 7.47 -3.67 7.09
C VAL A 10 7.69 -4.67 5.96
N ILE A 11 6.59 -5.13 5.37
CA ILE A 11 6.54 -5.78 4.07
C ILE A 11 5.79 -4.82 3.16
N ILE A 12 6.29 -4.61 1.94
CA ILE A 12 5.69 -3.71 0.97
C ILE A 12 5.16 -4.56 -0.17
N ASP A 13 3.84 -4.53 -0.36
CA ASP A 13 3.18 -5.09 -1.54
C ASP A 13 2.97 -3.98 -2.56
N THR A 14 3.41 -4.20 -3.79
CA THR A 14 3.58 -3.13 -4.78
C THR A 14 3.60 -3.68 -6.21
N ASP A 15 3.16 -2.87 -7.17
CA ASP A 15 3.22 -3.08 -8.60
C ASP A 15 4.15 -2.02 -9.25
N PRO A 16 5.48 -2.20 -9.18
CA PRO A 16 6.43 -1.08 -9.25
C PRO A 16 6.26 -0.13 -10.45
N GLY A 17 5.60 1.01 -10.21
CA GLY A 17 5.63 2.21 -11.01
C GLY A 17 6.74 3.18 -10.59
N THR A 18 6.77 4.36 -11.21
CA THR A 18 7.74 5.42 -10.85
C THR A 18 7.57 5.88 -9.39
N ASP A 19 6.32 6.01 -8.95
CA ASP A 19 5.93 6.37 -7.59
C ASP A 19 6.23 5.26 -6.58
N ASP A 20 5.96 3.99 -6.90
CA ASP A 20 6.36 2.87 -6.05
C ASP A 20 7.88 2.79 -5.85
N ALA A 21 8.64 2.97 -6.93
CA ALA A 21 10.10 2.96 -6.87
C ALA A 21 10.62 4.05 -5.91
N MET A 22 10.02 5.24 -5.94
CA MET A 22 10.31 6.31 -4.99
C MET A 22 9.92 5.93 -3.55
N ALA A 23 8.73 5.34 -3.35
CA ALA A 23 8.27 4.93 -2.02
C ALA A 23 9.19 3.84 -1.41
N ILE A 24 9.59 2.86 -2.21
CA ILE A 24 10.54 1.81 -1.83
C ILE A 24 11.91 2.42 -1.48
N LEU A 25 12.42 3.35 -2.30
CA LEU A 25 13.69 4.02 -2.03
C LEU A 25 13.64 4.78 -0.70
N VAL A 26 12.59 5.57 -0.46
CA VAL A 26 12.37 6.30 0.79
C VAL A 26 12.29 5.32 1.97
N ALA A 27 11.56 4.21 1.83
CA ALA A 27 11.42 3.20 2.87
C ALA A 27 12.76 2.52 3.21
N LEU A 28 13.56 2.16 2.20
CA LEU A 28 14.88 1.55 2.39
C LEU A 28 15.91 2.52 3.00
N ARG A 29 15.77 3.82 2.73
CA ARG A 29 16.63 4.88 3.30
C ARG A 29 16.16 5.37 4.66
N SER A 30 14.93 5.06 5.06
CA SER A 30 14.37 5.50 6.34
C SER A 30 15.04 4.79 7.51
N PRO A 31 15.60 5.52 8.50
CA PRO A 31 16.19 4.90 9.68
C PRO A 31 15.13 4.31 10.63
N GLU A 32 13.86 4.67 10.45
CA GLU A 32 12.73 4.22 11.28
C GLU A 32 12.17 2.87 10.84
N LEU A 33 12.43 2.47 9.58
CA LEU A 33 11.89 1.26 8.98
C LEU A 33 12.93 0.16 8.85
N GLN A 34 12.45 -1.08 8.94
CA GLN A 34 13.17 -2.29 8.56
C GLN A 34 12.33 -3.01 7.51
N VAL A 35 12.66 -2.81 6.24
CA VAL A 35 12.04 -3.54 5.13
C VAL A 35 12.45 -5.00 5.20
N LEU A 36 11.49 -5.88 5.48
CA LEU A 36 11.70 -7.33 5.58
C LEU A 36 11.58 -8.02 4.22
N GLY A 37 10.78 -7.46 3.32
CA GLY A 37 10.52 -8.01 2.00
C GLY A 37 9.69 -7.06 1.14
N LEU A 38 9.82 -7.27 -0.16
CA LEU A 38 8.97 -6.68 -1.19
C LEU A 38 8.20 -7.82 -1.82
N THR A 39 6.89 -7.67 -1.95
CA THR A 39 6.04 -8.57 -2.72
C THR A 39 5.55 -7.82 -3.94
N THR A 40 5.60 -8.49 -5.09
CA THR A 40 5.02 -7.99 -6.32
C THR A 40 4.00 -9.01 -6.81
N THR A 41 2.87 -8.54 -7.29
CA THR A 41 1.82 -9.42 -7.77
C THR A 41 1.86 -9.53 -9.30
N PHE A 42 2.27 -10.69 -9.82
CA PHE A 42 1.80 -11.32 -11.06
C PHE A 42 2.33 -12.77 -11.10
N GLY A 43 1.58 -13.72 -11.68
CA GLY A 43 1.95 -15.14 -11.65
C GLY A 43 0.96 -16.09 -12.33
N ASN A 44 0.63 -17.22 -11.68
CA ASN A 44 -0.26 -18.28 -12.22
C ASN A 44 -1.67 -17.80 -12.59
N VAL A 45 -2.12 -16.71 -11.97
CA VAL A 45 -3.40 -16.05 -12.23
C VAL A 45 -3.17 -14.54 -12.20
N HIS A 46 -4.13 -13.78 -12.74
CA HIS A 46 -4.12 -12.32 -12.62
C HIS A 46 -4.14 -11.88 -11.15
N THR A 47 -3.53 -10.72 -10.88
CA THR A 47 -3.37 -10.14 -9.55
C THR A 47 -4.65 -10.19 -8.72
N ALA A 48 -5.79 -9.77 -9.27
CA ALA A 48 -7.06 -9.79 -8.54
C ALA A 48 -7.44 -11.21 -8.05
N VAL A 49 -7.22 -12.24 -8.87
CA VAL A 49 -7.50 -13.62 -8.49
C VAL A 49 -6.47 -14.12 -7.46
N ALA A 50 -5.21 -13.70 -7.58
CA ALA A 50 -4.16 -14.06 -6.62
C ALA A 50 -4.46 -13.47 -5.23
N THR A 51 -4.80 -12.18 -5.18
CA THR A 51 -5.14 -11.45 -3.96
C THR A 51 -6.38 -12.04 -3.30
N ARG A 52 -7.47 -12.26 -4.06
CA ARG A 52 -8.68 -12.90 -3.55
C ARG A 52 -8.39 -14.29 -2.96
N ASN A 53 -7.60 -15.11 -3.66
CA ASN A 53 -7.25 -16.45 -3.18
C ASN A 53 -6.40 -16.38 -1.90
N ALA A 54 -5.43 -15.48 -1.85
CA ALA A 54 -4.59 -15.28 -0.66
C ALA A 54 -5.43 -14.85 0.55
N LEU A 55 -6.37 -13.92 0.36
CA LEU A 55 -7.29 -13.48 1.41
C LEU A 55 -8.22 -14.60 1.86
N HIS A 56 -8.79 -15.37 0.92
CA HIS A 56 -9.65 -16.49 1.26
C HIS A 56 -8.89 -17.59 2.02
N LEU A 57 -7.66 -17.89 1.62
CA LEU A 57 -6.80 -18.83 2.33
C LEU A 57 -6.42 -18.31 3.72
N ALA A 58 -6.01 -17.05 3.83
CA ALA A 58 -5.59 -16.48 5.10
C ALA A 58 -6.77 -16.37 6.10
N LEU A 59 -7.86 -15.73 5.70
CA LEU A 59 -9.00 -15.46 6.56
C LEU A 59 -9.93 -16.66 6.74
N GLY A 60 -10.05 -17.50 5.70
CA GLY A 60 -10.87 -18.70 5.75
C GLY A 60 -10.23 -19.82 6.57
N LEU A 61 -8.90 -19.98 6.52
CA LEU A 61 -8.19 -20.97 7.33
C LEU A 61 -7.83 -20.47 8.73
N ASP A 62 -7.57 -19.17 8.87
CA ASP A 62 -7.25 -18.55 10.15
C ASP A 62 -7.99 -17.21 10.32
N PRO A 63 -9.22 -17.24 10.86
CA PRO A 63 -9.99 -16.02 11.15
C PRO A 63 -9.30 -15.07 12.14
N SER A 64 -8.28 -15.53 12.88
CA SER A 64 -7.50 -14.68 13.79
C SER A 64 -6.36 -13.94 13.09
N PHE A 65 -6.06 -14.27 11.83
CA PHE A 65 -4.97 -13.71 11.05
C PHE A 65 -4.92 -12.17 11.04
N PRO A 66 -6.04 -11.44 10.88
CA PRO A 66 -6.03 -9.97 10.94
C PRO A 66 -5.42 -9.41 12.24
N LYS A 67 -5.62 -10.09 13.37
CA LYS A 67 -5.08 -9.69 14.68
C LYS A 67 -3.59 -9.98 14.85
N LYS A 68 -3.01 -10.77 13.94
CA LYS A 68 -1.57 -11.10 13.92
C LYS A 68 -0.78 -10.09 13.09
N ILE A 69 -1.45 -9.31 12.26
CA ILE A 69 -0.86 -8.21 11.50
C ILE A 69 -0.74 -7.00 12.42
N GLY A 70 0.41 -6.33 12.39
CA GLY A 70 0.63 -5.11 13.18
C GLY A 70 -0.29 -3.98 12.74
N GLN A 71 -0.14 -3.53 11.49
CA GLN A 71 -1.01 -2.56 10.82
C GLN A 71 -0.92 -2.78 9.31
N ILE A 72 -2.03 -2.58 8.61
CA ILE A 72 -2.10 -2.52 7.15
C ILE A 72 -2.18 -1.05 6.76
N VAL A 73 -1.21 -0.56 6.00
CA VAL A 73 -1.26 0.79 5.40
C VAL A 73 -1.54 0.60 3.92
N LEU A 74 -2.69 1.11 3.47
CA LEU A 74 -3.24 0.88 2.14
C LEU A 74 -3.26 2.19 1.36
N LEU A 75 -2.51 2.28 0.26
CA LEU A 75 -2.63 3.37 -0.70
C LEU A 75 -3.81 3.08 -1.64
N GLY A 76 -4.85 3.89 -1.54
CA GLY A 76 -5.97 3.83 -2.47
C GLY A 76 -7.31 4.23 -1.86
N GLY A 77 -8.31 4.28 -2.73
CA GLY A 77 -9.64 4.81 -2.40
C GLY A 77 -9.78 6.33 -2.65
N ALA A 78 -11.01 6.76 -2.88
CA ALA A 78 -11.39 8.14 -3.15
C ALA A 78 -12.46 8.60 -2.14
N PHE A 79 -12.03 9.12 -1.00
CA PHE A 79 -12.96 9.49 0.08
C PHE A 79 -13.52 10.90 -0.13
N SER A 80 -14.81 10.98 -0.47
CA SER A 80 -15.54 12.24 -0.72
C SER A 80 -14.95 13.09 -1.86
N VAL A 81 -14.31 12.45 -2.84
CA VAL A 81 -13.74 13.06 -4.05
C VAL A 81 -13.97 12.13 -5.24
N ASN A 82 -13.77 12.62 -6.46
CA ASN A 82 -13.81 11.78 -7.66
C ASN A 82 -12.60 10.85 -7.73
N GLY A 83 -12.82 9.66 -8.27
CA GLY A 83 -11.78 8.68 -8.61
C GLY A 83 -10.84 9.10 -9.76
N ASN A 84 -9.75 8.36 -9.94
CA ASN A 84 -8.76 8.58 -11.02
C ASN A 84 -8.91 7.61 -12.21
N VAL A 85 -9.64 6.49 -12.06
CA VAL A 85 -10.02 5.59 -13.17
C VAL A 85 -11.31 6.06 -13.82
N ASN A 86 -12.30 6.36 -12.99
CA ASN A 86 -13.57 6.97 -13.36
C ASN A 86 -14.06 7.82 -12.17
N PRO A 87 -15.14 8.61 -12.30
CA PRO A 87 -15.59 9.48 -11.21
C PRO A 87 -15.87 8.77 -9.87
N ALA A 88 -16.13 7.46 -9.87
CA ALA A 88 -16.44 6.68 -8.68
C ALA A 88 -15.27 5.88 -8.10
N ALA A 89 -14.20 5.62 -8.86
CA ALA A 89 -13.21 4.60 -8.47
C ALA A 89 -11.75 5.05 -8.64
N GLU A 90 -10.95 4.67 -7.65
CA GLU A 90 -9.49 4.79 -7.65
C GLU A 90 -8.86 3.51 -8.22
N SER A 91 -7.70 3.62 -8.87
CA SER A 91 -6.94 2.56 -9.55
C SER A 91 -6.80 1.25 -8.78
N ASN A 92 -6.26 1.30 -7.56
CA ASN A 92 -5.98 0.10 -6.77
C ASN A 92 -7.29 -0.57 -6.34
N MET A 93 -8.29 0.22 -5.91
CA MET A 93 -9.61 -0.30 -5.56
C MET A 93 -10.36 -0.87 -6.78
N PHE A 94 -10.19 -0.25 -7.95
CA PHE A 94 -10.81 -0.72 -9.19
C PHE A 94 -10.17 -2.01 -9.70
N GLY A 95 -8.86 -2.20 -9.45
CA GLY A 95 -8.12 -3.39 -9.83
C GLY A 95 -8.61 -4.66 -9.12
N ASP A 96 -9.01 -4.56 -7.84
CA ASP A 96 -9.60 -5.65 -7.08
C ASP A 96 -10.55 -5.16 -5.96
N PRO A 97 -11.83 -4.87 -6.31
CA PRO A 97 -12.80 -4.38 -5.33
C PRO A 97 -13.18 -5.41 -4.27
N ASP A 98 -13.12 -6.71 -4.60
CA ASP A 98 -13.42 -7.79 -3.65
C ASP A 98 -12.36 -7.86 -2.55
N ALA A 99 -11.07 -7.76 -2.92
CA ALA A 99 -9.99 -7.70 -1.96
C ALA A 99 -10.04 -6.44 -1.09
N ALA A 100 -10.37 -5.30 -1.69
CA ALA A 100 -10.53 -4.05 -0.95
C ALA A 100 -11.61 -4.18 0.14
N ASP A 101 -12.81 -4.68 -0.21
CA ASP A 101 -13.90 -4.90 0.74
C ASP A 101 -13.49 -5.83 1.89
N ILE A 102 -12.80 -6.93 1.57
CA ILE A 102 -12.26 -7.84 2.59
C ILE A 102 -11.28 -7.13 3.51
N ILE A 103 -10.31 -6.37 2.99
CA ILE A 103 -9.32 -5.67 3.83
C ILE A 103 -10.01 -4.66 4.75
N PHE A 104 -10.96 -3.88 4.23
CA PHE A 104 -11.70 -2.91 5.04
C PHE A 104 -12.60 -3.55 6.10
N THR A 105 -13.04 -4.80 5.90
CA THR A 105 -13.97 -5.49 6.80
C THR A 105 -13.34 -6.59 7.67
N CYS A 106 -12.08 -6.98 7.41
CA CYS A 106 -11.43 -8.11 8.08
C CYS A 106 -11.10 -7.88 9.57
N GLY A 107 -11.23 -6.64 10.07
CA GLY A 107 -10.96 -6.30 11.47
C GLY A 107 -9.47 -6.15 11.83
N ALA A 108 -8.59 -6.02 10.83
CA ALA A 108 -7.23 -5.55 11.03
C ALA A 108 -7.20 -4.05 11.38
N ASP A 109 -6.09 -3.58 11.95
CA ASP A 109 -5.79 -2.14 12.01
C ASP A 109 -5.41 -1.67 10.60
N VAL A 110 -6.33 -0.96 9.94
CA VAL A 110 -6.16 -0.48 8.56
C VAL A 110 -6.10 1.04 8.54
N LEU A 111 -5.01 1.58 8.00
CA LEU A 111 -4.86 2.98 7.63
C LEU A 111 -4.93 3.12 6.12
N ALA A 112 -6.03 3.68 5.62
CA ALA A 112 -6.18 4.00 4.20
C ALA A 112 -5.68 5.42 3.89
N VAL A 113 -4.84 5.53 2.86
CA VAL A 113 -4.33 6.77 2.30
C VAL A 113 -4.94 6.93 0.91
N GLY A 114 -6.07 7.64 0.85
CA GLY A 114 -6.81 7.86 -0.40
C GLY A 114 -6.32 9.05 -1.22
N ILE A 115 -6.79 9.12 -2.47
CA ILE A 115 -6.41 10.19 -3.41
C ILE A 115 -6.87 11.58 -2.98
N ASN A 116 -7.85 11.67 -2.09
CA ASN A 116 -8.24 12.92 -1.44
C ASN A 116 -7.08 13.57 -0.67
N ILE A 117 -6.08 12.79 -0.23
CA ILE A 117 -4.89 13.29 0.47
C ILE A 117 -3.69 13.36 -0.49
N THR A 118 -3.46 12.32 -1.31
CA THR A 118 -2.26 12.27 -2.17
C THR A 118 -2.25 13.37 -3.23
N HIS A 119 -3.42 13.80 -3.73
CA HIS A 119 -3.52 14.92 -4.66
C HIS A 119 -3.18 16.29 -4.04
N GLN A 120 -2.95 16.36 -2.73
CA GLN A 120 -2.51 17.57 -2.03
C GLN A 120 -0.99 17.64 -1.88
N VAL A 121 -0.27 16.52 -1.99
CA VAL A 121 1.19 16.44 -1.82
C VAL A 121 1.80 16.12 -3.18
N LEU A 122 2.13 17.19 -3.92
CA LEU A 122 2.63 17.09 -5.28
C LEU A 122 4.14 17.24 -5.33
N LEU A 123 4.79 16.43 -6.16
CA LEU A 123 6.19 16.63 -6.52
C LEU A 123 6.25 17.69 -7.63
N SER A 124 6.69 18.90 -7.29
CA SER A 124 6.83 19.98 -8.28
C SER A 124 8.08 19.79 -9.15
N ASP A 125 8.15 20.49 -10.27
CA ASP A 125 9.35 20.45 -11.12
C ASP A 125 10.59 20.97 -10.39
N ALA A 126 10.45 21.98 -9.52
CA ALA A 126 11.54 22.45 -8.68
C ALA A 126 12.04 21.38 -7.68
N ASP A 127 11.19 20.45 -7.25
CA ASP A 127 11.60 19.32 -6.41
C ASP A 127 12.30 18.24 -7.23
N ARG A 128 11.85 18.00 -8.47
CA ARG A 128 12.53 17.11 -9.42
C ARG A 128 13.94 17.58 -9.75
N GLU A 129 14.11 18.87 -10.04
CA GLU A 129 15.42 19.47 -10.30
C GLU A 129 16.39 19.27 -9.13
N LYS A 130 15.92 19.41 -7.88
CA LYS A 130 16.76 19.14 -6.70
C LYS A 130 17.21 17.68 -6.61
N LEU A 131 16.34 16.75 -6.98
CA LEU A 131 16.64 15.31 -6.97
C LEU A 131 17.64 14.90 -8.06
N GLU A 132 17.62 15.56 -9.22
CA GLU A 132 18.61 15.31 -10.28
C GLU A 132 20.04 15.68 -9.88
N HIS A 133 20.19 16.59 -8.91
CA HIS A 133 21.47 17.12 -8.44
C HIS A 133 21.90 16.62 -7.06
N SER A 134 21.23 15.60 -6.51
CA SER A 134 21.50 15.01 -5.18
C SER A 134 22.16 13.63 -5.26
#